data_AF-A0AAV6C1X4-F1
#
_entry.id   AF-A0AAV6C1X4-F1
#
_cell.length_a   1.000
_cell.length_b   1.000
_cell.length_c   1.000
_cell.angle_alpha   90.00
_cell.angle_beta   90.00
_cell.angle_gamma   90.00
#
_symmetry.space_group_name_H-M   'P 1'
#
loop_
_entity.id
_entity.type
_entity.pdbx_description
1 polymer ?
#
loop_
_entity_poly.entity_id
_entity_poly.type
_entity_poly.pdbx_seq_one_letter_code
_entity_poly.pdbx_strand_id
1 'polypeptide(L)'
;MNRTKQIVAVAAVMCGIAAALAHAKGSGAQQPAGAKRTVLLRQDLAGFAGHEGVLVITEIPAGTKEPRHIHPGDTFVYVQEGAITLTRDGMGTT
;
A
#
# COMPACT_ATOMS: atom_id res chain seq x y z
N MET A 1 40.42 -15.28 -34.57
CA MET A 1 40.56 -15.02 -33.11
C MET A 1 40.73 -16.36 -32.41
N ASN A 2 41.75 -16.49 -31.55
CA ASN A 2 42.12 -17.76 -30.90
C ASN A 2 41.13 -18.14 -29.78
N ARG A 3 40.75 -19.41 -29.71
CA ARG A 3 39.68 -19.96 -28.84
C ARG A 3 39.78 -19.48 -27.38
N THR A 4 40.99 -19.32 -26.86
CA THR A 4 41.26 -18.80 -25.51
C THR A 4 40.71 -17.37 -25.31
N LYS A 5 40.87 -16.48 -26.30
CA LYS A 5 40.33 -15.11 -26.23
C LYS A 5 38.81 -15.08 -26.29
N GLN A 6 38.19 -16.03 -26.99
CA GLN A 6 36.73 -16.17 -27.04
C GLN A 6 36.16 -16.67 -25.71
N ILE A 7 36.82 -17.65 -25.07
CA ILE A 7 36.41 -18.19 -23.77
C ILE A 7 36.47 -17.12 -22.68
N VAL A 8 37.56 -16.34 -22.64
CA VAL A 8 37.71 -15.24 -21.66
C VAL A 8 36.68 -14.14 -21.88
N ALA A 9 36.41 -13.77 -23.14
CA ALA A 9 35.39 -12.77 -23.45
C ALA A 9 33.98 -13.22 -23.04
N VAL A 10 33.61 -14.48 -23.30
CA VAL A 10 32.31 -15.03 -22.90
C VAL A 10 32.19 -15.10 -21.38
N ALA A 11 33.23 -15.52 -20.67
CA ALA A 11 33.23 -15.56 -19.20
C ALA A 11 33.05 -14.17 -18.57
N ALA A 12 33.72 -13.14 -19.12
CA ALA A 12 33.58 -11.77 -18.65
C ALA A 12 32.16 -11.21 -18.85
N VAL A 13 31.54 -11.50 -20.01
CA VAL A 13 30.14 -11.11 -20.29
C VAL A 13 29.17 -11.78 -19.32
N MET A 14 29.35 -13.09 -19.07
CA MET A 14 28.49 -13.85 -18.15
C MET A 14 28.59 -13.34 -16.70
N CYS A 15 29.80 -13.00 -16.22
CA CYS A 15 29.99 -12.39 -14.90
C CYS A 15 29.33 -11.00 -14.81
N GLY A 16 29.43 -10.18 -15.86
CA GLY A 16 28.79 -8.86 -15.91
C GLY A 16 27.25 -8.95 -15.81
N ILE A 17 26.65 -9.91 -16.51
CA ILE A 17 25.20 -10.16 -16.48
C ILE A 17 24.75 -10.64 -15.09
N ALA A 18 25.51 -11.56 -14.47
CA ALA A 18 25.22 -12.05 -13.12
C ALA A 18 25.27 -10.93 -12.07
N ALA A 19 26.26 -10.03 -12.17
CA ALA A 19 26.37 -8.88 -11.29
C ALA A 19 25.20 -7.89 -11.47
N ALA A 20 24.79 -7.62 -12.72
CA ALA A 20 23.65 -6.74 -13.00
C ALA A 20 22.32 -7.31 -12.47
N LEU A 21 22.10 -8.61 -12.60
CA LEU A 21 20.91 -9.30 -12.08
C LEU A 21 20.87 -9.35 -10.54
N ALA A 22 22.02 -9.34 -9.87
CA ALA A 22 22.09 -9.30 -8.40
C ALA A 22 21.70 -7.93 -7.83
N HIS A 23 22.03 -6.82 -8.52
CA HIS A 23 21.69 -5.47 -8.09
C HIS A 23 20.21 -5.11 -8.35
N ALA A 24 19.55 -5.76 -9.30
CA ALA A 24 18.14 -5.51 -9.62
C ALA A 24 17.16 -5.97 -8.51
N LYS A 25 17.61 -6.78 -7.54
CA LYS A 25 16.77 -7.29 -6.45
C LYS A 25 16.74 -6.40 -5.20
N GLY A 26 17.50 -5.30 -5.17
CA GLY A 26 17.78 -4.56 -3.93
C GLY A 26 17.16 -3.18 -3.77
N SER A 27 16.42 -2.66 -4.76
CA SER A 27 15.94 -1.27 -4.75
C SER A 27 14.45 -1.11 -5.05
N GLY A 28 13.64 -2.07 -4.63
CA GLY A 28 12.22 -1.81 -4.45
C GLY A 28 12.03 -1.02 -3.17
N ALA A 29 11.89 0.31 -3.26
CA ALA A 29 11.31 1.09 -2.17
C ALA A 29 9.94 0.47 -1.88
N GLN A 30 9.83 -0.21 -0.73
CA GLN A 30 8.59 -0.86 -0.33
C GLN A 30 7.59 0.26 -0.10
N GLN A 31 6.63 0.43 -1.02
CA GLN A 31 5.52 1.35 -0.84
C GLN A 31 4.98 1.12 0.58
N PRO A 32 4.82 2.17 1.41
CA PRO A 32 4.27 2.00 2.74
C PRO A 32 3.02 1.13 2.63
N ALA A 33 2.95 0.08 3.45
CA ALA A 33 1.76 -0.76 3.46
C ALA A 33 0.55 0.17 3.64
N GLY A 34 -0.41 0.09 2.71
CA GLY A 34 -1.64 0.87 2.79
C GLY A 34 -2.39 0.55 4.08
N ALA A 35 -3.45 1.31 4.39
CA ALA A 35 -4.18 1.04 5.62
C ALA A 35 -4.75 -0.38 5.64
N LYS A 36 -4.42 -1.15 6.67
CA LYS A 36 -4.97 -2.48 6.91
C LYS A 36 -6.32 -2.33 7.60
N ARG A 37 -7.33 -3.04 7.11
CA ARG A 37 -8.72 -2.97 7.59
C ARG A 37 -9.17 -4.35 8.05
N THR A 38 -9.63 -4.44 9.29
CA THR A 38 -10.17 -5.67 9.87
C THR A 38 -11.63 -5.42 10.22
N VAL A 39 -12.54 -6.10 9.52
CA VAL A 39 -13.97 -6.05 9.79
C VAL A 39 -14.25 -6.83 11.07
N LEU A 40 -14.79 -6.15 12.08
CA LEU A 40 -15.18 -6.76 13.35
C LEU A 40 -16.63 -7.25 13.33
N LEU A 41 -17.49 -6.47 12.69
CA LEU A 41 -18.92 -6.75 12.58
C LEU A 41 -19.43 -6.26 11.24
N ARG A 42 -20.30 -7.04 10.62
CA ARG A 42 -21.06 -6.66 9.44
C ARG A 42 -22.44 -7.29 9.54
N GLN A 43 -23.48 -6.47 9.49
CA GLN A 43 -24.86 -6.93 9.60
C GLN A 43 -25.83 -5.89 9.03
N ASP A 44 -27.05 -6.31 8.71
CA ASP A 44 -28.13 -5.39 8.36
C ASP A 44 -28.47 -4.47 9.55
N LEU A 45 -28.82 -3.22 9.24
CA LEU A 45 -29.27 -2.27 10.24
C LEU A 45 -30.76 -2.44 10.50
N ALA A 46 -31.09 -2.83 11.74
CA ALA A 46 -32.47 -2.94 12.17
C ALA A 46 -33.20 -1.60 12.00
N GLY A 47 -34.34 -1.64 11.30
CA GLY A 47 -35.14 -0.44 11.00
C GLY A 47 -34.72 0.35 9.75
N PHE A 48 -33.63 -0.02 9.07
CA PHE A 48 -33.14 0.64 7.86
C PHE A 48 -32.99 -0.36 6.70
N ALA A 49 -34.10 -0.62 6.01
CA ALA A 49 -34.11 -1.55 4.89
C ALA A 49 -33.08 -1.16 3.81
N GLY A 50 -32.34 -2.15 3.32
CA GLY A 50 -31.30 -1.95 2.29
C GLY A 50 -29.99 -1.33 2.78
N HIS A 51 -29.82 -1.17 4.09
CA HIS A 51 -28.60 -0.62 4.70
C HIS A 51 -27.93 -1.65 5.61
N GLU A 52 -26.60 -1.65 5.62
CA GLU A 52 -25.78 -2.46 6.50
C GLU A 52 -24.91 -1.58 7.40
N GLY A 53 -24.64 -2.08 8.61
CA GLY A 53 -23.67 -1.54 9.53
C GLY A 53 -22.39 -2.34 9.42
N VAL A 54 -21.26 -1.65 9.25
CA VAL A 54 -19.93 -2.27 9.20
C VAL A 54 -19.03 -1.60 10.23
N LEU A 55 -18.53 -2.38 11.19
CA LEU A 55 -17.54 -1.93 12.17
C LEU A 55 -16.16 -2.45 11.76
N VAL A 56 -15.19 -1.54 11.66
CA VAL A 56 -13.84 -1.85 11.14
C VAL A 56 -12.78 -1.24 12.04
N ILE A 57 -11.78 -2.04 12.43
CA ILE A 57 -10.50 -1.51 12.92
C ILE A 57 -9.63 -1.21 11.70
N THR A 58 -9.11 0.02 11.63
CA THR A 58 -8.20 0.44 10.57
C THR A 58 -6.85 0.82 11.16
N GLU A 59 -5.81 0.10 10.75
CA GLU A 59 -4.43 0.34 11.13
C GLU A 59 -3.73 1.09 9.99
N ILE A 60 -3.28 2.32 10.26
CA ILE A 60 -2.64 3.20 9.27
C ILE A 60 -1.19 3.42 9.69
N PRO A 61 -0.20 2.90 8.95
CA PRO A 61 1.21 3.20 9.23
C PRO A 61 1.50 4.69 9.15
N ALA A 62 2.45 5.17 9.97
CA ALA A 62 2.86 6.57 9.95
C ALA A 62 3.38 6.97 8.56
N GLY A 63 2.95 8.13 8.07
CA GLY A 63 3.30 8.64 6.74
C GLY A 63 2.45 8.07 5.60
N THR A 64 1.52 7.14 5.87
CA THR A 64 0.58 6.67 4.85
C THR A 64 -0.40 7.77 4.45
N LYS A 65 -0.59 7.93 3.14
CA LYS A 65 -1.60 8.82 2.55
C LYS A 65 -2.62 7.97 1.80
N GLU A 66 -3.84 7.93 2.31
CA GLU A 66 -4.96 7.32 1.59
C GLU A 66 -5.34 8.20 0.39
N PRO A 67 -5.64 7.60 -0.78
CA PRO A 67 -6.14 8.36 -1.92
C PRO A 67 -7.50 8.96 -1.60
N ARG A 68 -7.82 10.06 -2.27
CA ARG A 68 -9.14 10.67 -2.23
C ARG A 68 -10.21 9.63 -2.65
N HIS A 69 -11.26 9.46 -1.85
CA HIS A 69 -12.38 8.56 -2.13
C HIS A 69 -13.68 9.04 -1.46
N ILE A 70 -14.78 8.33 -1.75
CA ILE A 70 -16.11 8.52 -1.14
C ILE A 70 -16.64 7.18 -0.62
N HIS A 71 -17.54 7.21 0.37
CA HIS A 71 -18.25 6.04 0.86
C HIS A 71 -19.72 6.04 0.41
N PRO A 72 -20.28 4.89 0.01
CA PRO A 72 -21.71 4.74 -0.18
C PRO A 72 -22.39 4.54 1.18
N GLY A 73 -22.45 5.59 1.99
CA GLY A 73 -23.05 5.60 3.32
C GLY A 73 -22.38 6.58 4.29
N ASP A 74 -23.01 6.80 5.44
CA ASP A 74 -22.44 7.64 6.50
C ASP A 74 -21.27 6.94 7.19
N THR A 75 -20.21 7.70 7.49
CA THR A 75 -18.99 7.18 8.11
C THR A 75 -18.69 7.94 9.39
N PHE A 76 -18.55 7.21 10.48
CA PHE A 76 -18.12 7.72 11.79
C PHE A 76 -16.73 7.16 12.09
N VAL A 77 -15.81 8.02 12.50
CA VAL A 77 -14.41 7.64 12.76
C VAL A 77 -14.02 8.08 14.16
N TYR A 78 -13.42 7.17 14.92
CA TYR A 78 -12.82 7.45 16.22
C TYR A 78 -11.36 7.02 16.19
N VAL A 79 -10.45 7.94 16.53
CA VAL A 79 -9.01 7.65 16.60
C VAL A 79 -8.72 7.01 17.95
N GLN A 80 -8.33 5.74 17.93
CA GLN A 80 -7.94 5.02 19.14
C GLN A 80 -6.50 5.36 19.56
N GLU A 81 -5.58 5.46 18.61
CA GLU A 81 -4.16 5.75 18.84
C GLU A 81 -3.58 6.62 17.72
N GLY A 82 -2.58 7.43 18.05
CA GLY A 82 -1.87 8.30 17.09
C GLY A 82 -2.68 9.53 16.67
N ALA A 83 -2.47 9.99 15.44
CA ALA A 83 -3.17 11.13 14.86
C ALA A 83 -3.28 10.99 13.34
N ILE A 84 -4.35 11.56 12.77
CA ILE A 84 -4.54 11.69 11.32
C ILE A 84 -4.89 13.12 10.97
N THR A 85 -4.55 13.54 9.75
CA THR A 85 -5.14 14.73 9.13
C THR A 85 -6.23 14.26 8.18
N LEU A 86 -7.46 14.70 8.41
CA LEU A 86 -8.60 14.41 7.55
C LEU A 86 -8.97 15.65 6.76
N THR A 87 -8.85 15.58 5.44
CA THR A 87 -9.35 16.61 4.53
C THR A 87 -10.69 16.16 3.94
N ARG A 88 -11.70 17.03 4.00
CA ARG A 88 -13.01 16.82 3.37
C ARG A 88 -13.31 18.00 2.44
N ASP A 89 -13.69 17.70 1.20
CA ASP A 89 -14.11 18.73 0.26
C ASP A 89 -15.37 19.47 0.76
N GLY A 90 -15.45 20.76 0.44
CA GLY A 90 -16.64 21.57 0.73
C GLY A 90 -16.82 21.94 2.20
N MET A 91 -15.97 21.44 3.10
CA MET A 91 -15.85 21.98 4.45
C MET A 91 -14.67 22.95 4.49
N GLY A 92 -14.94 24.20 4.89
CA GLY A 92 -13.88 25.18 5.11
C GLY A 92 -12.91 24.68 6.18
N THR A 93 -11.66 25.12 6.10
CA THR A 93 -10.69 24.92 7.18
C THR A 93 -11.12 25.76 8.38
N THR A 94 -11.57 25.14 9.46
CA THR A 94 -11.59 25.76 10.78
C THR A 94 -10.18 25.82 11.34
#